data_AF-A0A1H9FIC3-F1
#
_entry.id   AF-A0A1H9FIC3-F1
#
_cell.length_a   1.000
_cell.length_b   1.000
_cell.length_c   1.000
_cell.angle_alpha   90.00
_cell.angle_beta   90.00
_cell.angle_gamma   90.00
#
_symmetry.space_group_name_H-M   'P 1'
#
loop_
_entity.id
_entity.type
_entity.pdbx_description
1 polymer ?
#
loop_
_entity_poly.entity_id
_entity_poly.type
_entity_poly.pdbx_seq_one_letter_code
_entity_poly.pdbx_strand_id
1 'polypeptide(L)'
;MSVDVQKSVPSADWVFTEHAVDHGDVRARCDLCGRKNLRFRFLLRHAAGAEMWVGSGCVGRFLMSVSPPDPATQTALRHRVARAKRGAGG
;
A
#
# COMPACT_ATOMS: atom_id res chain seq x y z
N MET A 1 -16.84 -20.71 12.02
CA MET A 1 -16.20 -20.90 10.70
C MET A 1 -15.68 -19.54 10.25
N SER A 2 -14.51 -19.12 10.72
CA SER A 2 -13.90 -17.87 10.26
C SER A 2 -13.04 -18.20 9.06
N VAL A 3 -13.52 -17.86 7.87
CA VAL A 3 -12.63 -17.77 6.72
C VAL A 3 -11.80 -16.51 6.93
N ASP A 4 -10.63 -16.67 7.53
CA ASP A 4 -9.57 -15.68 7.47
C ASP A 4 -9.29 -15.44 5.99
N VAL A 5 -9.91 -14.40 5.42
CA VAL A 5 -9.54 -13.89 4.12
C VAL A 5 -8.13 -13.33 4.28
N GLN A 6 -7.14 -14.23 4.20
CA GLN A 6 -5.81 -13.86 3.79
C GLN A 6 -6.00 -13.31 2.39
N LYS A 7 -6.30 -12.01 2.31
CA LYS A 7 -6.43 -11.34 1.04
C LYS A 7 -5.05 -11.41 0.42
N SER A 8 -4.89 -12.39 -0.46
CA SER A 8 -3.66 -12.72 -1.15
C SER A 8 -3.12 -11.42 -1.72
N VAL A 9 -1.82 -11.20 -1.51
CA VAL A 9 -1.16 -10.03 -2.08
C VAL A 9 -1.46 -10.04 -3.57
N PRO A 10 -2.03 -8.96 -4.13
CA PRO A 10 -2.43 -8.94 -5.53
C PRO A 10 -1.27 -9.40 -6.41
N SER A 11 -1.59 -10.16 -7.47
CA SER A 11 -0.64 -10.67 -8.46
C SER A 11 0.25 -9.56 -9.03
N ALA A 12 1.31 -9.96 -9.75
CA ALA A 12 2.29 -9.06 -10.38
C ALA A 12 1.69 -7.94 -11.27
N ASP A 13 0.39 -8.01 -11.57
CA ASP A 13 -0.38 -7.05 -12.35
C ASP A 13 -0.71 -5.75 -11.61
N TRP A 14 -0.44 -5.66 -10.30
CA TRP A 14 -0.63 -4.43 -9.53
C TRP A 14 0.69 -3.67 -9.39
N VAL A 15 0.62 -2.34 -9.43
CA VAL A 15 1.80 -1.46 -9.37
C VAL A 15 1.54 -0.36 -8.37
N PHE A 16 2.55 -0.08 -7.52
CA PHE A 16 2.51 1.08 -6.64
C PHE A 16 2.79 2.35 -7.44
N THR A 17 1.88 3.31 -7.37
CA THR A 17 1.94 4.55 -8.15
C THR A 17 2.76 5.67 -7.49
N GLU A 18 3.36 5.40 -6.32
CA GLU A 18 3.97 6.41 -5.42
C GLU A 18 3.00 7.48 -4.88
N HIS A 19 1.75 7.45 -5.33
CA HIS A 19 0.73 8.37 -4.90
C HIS A 19 0.21 7.99 -3.51
N ALA A 20 0.22 8.97 -2.61
CA ALA A 20 -0.26 8.84 -1.25
C ALA A 20 -1.17 10.02 -0.90
N VAL A 21 -2.19 9.74 -0.10
CA VAL A 21 -3.11 10.74 0.42
C VAL A 21 -3.04 10.73 1.93
N ASP A 22 -2.75 11.90 2.51
CA ASP A 22 -2.96 12.20 3.92
C ASP A 22 -4.39 12.69 4.10
N HIS A 23 -5.19 12.00 4.92
CA HIS A 23 -6.56 12.39 5.22
C HIS A 23 -6.65 13.45 6.32
N GLY A 24 -5.53 13.87 6.91
CA GLY A 24 -5.46 14.76 8.07
C GLY A 24 -5.78 14.03 9.38
N ASP A 25 -6.80 13.17 9.34
CA ASP A 25 -7.33 12.39 10.46
C ASP A 25 -7.37 10.89 10.18
N VAL A 26 -7.50 10.09 11.23
CA VAL A 26 -7.62 8.62 11.19
C VAL A 26 -9.02 8.16 10.75
N ARG A 27 -9.42 8.49 9.52
CA ARG A 27 -10.76 8.16 8.98
C ARG A 27 -10.76 7.13 7.84
N ALA A 28 -9.60 6.84 7.27
CA ALA A 28 -9.53 6.05 6.05
C ALA A 28 -9.49 4.53 6.33
N ARG A 29 -9.90 3.74 5.33
CA ARG A 29 -9.89 2.26 5.36
C ARG A 29 -8.93 1.72 4.30
N CYS A 30 -8.22 0.64 4.63
CA CYS A 30 -7.43 -0.13 3.66
C CYS A 30 -8.37 -1.02 2.86
N ASP A 31 -8.39 -0.88 1.54
CA ASP A 31 -9.19 -1.72 0.67
C ASP A 31 -8.64 -3.14 0.58
N LEU A 32 -7.36 -3.36 0.94
CA LEU A 32 -6.76 -4.68 1.02
C LEU A 32 -7.24 -5.41 2.29
N CYS A 33 -6.70 -5.09 3.46
CA CYS A 33 -7.00 -5.83 4.69
C CYS A 33 -8.25 -5.36 5.45
N GLY A 34 -8.97 -4.35 4.95
CA GLY A 34 -10.15 -3.80 5.64
C GLY A 34 -9.85 -2.98 6.90
N ARG A 35 -8.57 -2.85 7.30
CA ARG A 35 -8.16 -2.08 8.49
C ARG A 35 -8.65 -0.63 8.38
N LYS A 36 -9.38 -0.19 9.40
CA LYS A 36 -9.93 1.16 9.54
C LYS A 36 -8.95 2.07 10.31
N ASN A 37 -9.31 3.35 10.45
CA ASN A 37 -8.57 4.35 11.22
C ASN A 37 -7.16 4.65 10.67
N LEU A 38 -7.05 4.72 9.35
CA LEU A 38 -5.81 5.08 8.67
C LEU A 38 -5.82 6.57 8.35
N ARG A 39 -4.74 7.25 8.70
CA ARG A 39 -4.49 8.63 8.24
C ARG A 39 -3.97 8.66 6.81
N PHE A 40 -3.12 7.71 6.45
CA PHE A 40 -2.50 7.63 5.13
C PHE A 40 -3.05 6.45 4.32
N ARG A 41 -3.30 6.70 3.04
CA ARG A 41 -3.55 5.65 2.04
C ARG A 41 -2.61 5.81 0.85
N PHE A 42 -2.34 4.70 0.18
CA PHE A 42 -1.43 4.58 -0.95
C PHE A 42 -2.19 3.97 -2.13
N LEU A 43 -2.06 4.56 -3.31
CA LEU A 43 -2.75 4.09 -4.50
C LEU A 43 -1.95 2.98 -5.18
N LEU A 44 -2.60 1.83 -5.34
CA LEU A 44 -2.17 0.77 -6.22
C LEU A 44 -3.03 0.80 -7.48
N ARG A 45 -2.40 0.62 -8.64
CA ARG A 45 -3.07 0.54 -9.93
C ARG A 45 -2.83 -0.83 -10.55
N HIS A 46 -3.89 -1.44 -11.02
CA HIS A 46 -3.86 -2.70 -11.76
C HIS A 46 -3.58 -2.44 -13.24
N ALA A 47 -2.93 -3.39 -13.92
CA ALA A 47 -2.69 -3.34 -15.35
C ALA A 47 -3.99 -3.20 -16.18
N ALA A 48 -5.10 -3.79 -15.72
CA ALA A 48 -6.41 -3.66 -16.36
C ALA A 48 -7.14 -2.33 -16.07
N GLY A 49 -6.48 -1.36 -15.40
CA GLY A 49 -7.04 -0.03 -15.12
C GLY A 49 -7.84 0.08 -13.82
N ALA A 50 -7.94 -0.99 -13.02
CA ALA A 50 -8.54 -0.92 -11.69
C ALA A 50 -7.61 -0.19 -10.70
N GLU A 51 -8.18 0.47 -9.70
CA GLU A 51 -7.46 1.23 -8.68
C GLU A 51 -7.91 0.81 -7.28
N MET A 52 -6.95 0.75 -6.33
CA MET A 52 -7.27 0.47 -4.94
C MET A 52 -6.39 1.25 -3.97
N TRP A 53 -6.96 1.60 -2.81
CA TRP A 53 -6.25 2.35 -1.78
C TRP A 53 -5.89 1.47 -0.60
N VAL A 54 -4.60 1.38 -0.28
CA VAL A 54 -4.11 0.51 0.78
C VAL A 54 -3.41 1.30 1.88
N GLY A 55 -3.40 0.75 3.10
CA GLY A 55 -2.64 1.32 4.20
C GLY A 55 -1.13 1.05 4.09
N SER A 56 -0.34 1.76 4.89
CA SER A 56 1.13 1.64 4.94
C SER A 56 1.64 0.22 5.15
N GLY A 57 0.98 -0.57 6.01
CA GLY A 57 1.35 -1.97 6.24
C GLY A 57 1.10 -2.86 5.02
N CYS A 58 0.01 -2.62 4.30
CA CYS A 58 -0.37 -3.41 3.14
C CYS A 58 0.47 -3.07 1.90
N VAL A 59 0.77 -1.79 1.65
CA VAL A 59 1.69 -1.40 0.56
C VAL A 59 3.10 -1.92 0.80
N GLY A 60 3.55 -1.94 2.06
CA GLY A 60 4.85 -2.51 2.42
C GLY A 60 4.92 -3.99 2.07
N ARG A 61 3.92 -4.78 2.50
CA ARG A 61 3.83 -6.21 2.17
C ARG A 61 3.68 -6.45 0.67
N PHE A 62 2.88 -5.62 -0.02
CA PHE A 62 2.71 -5.67 -1.46
C PHE A 62 4.04 -5.57 -2.20
N LEU A 63 4.82 -4.53 -1.87
CA LEU A 63 6.11 -4.28 -2.51
C LEU A 63 7.17 -5.33 -2.20
N MET A 64 7.04 -6.05 -1.07
CA MET A 64 7.88 -7.21 -0.74
C MET A 64 7.50 -8.48 -1.52
N SER A 65 6.29 -8.58 -2.05
CA SER A 65 5.85 -9.74 -2.83
C SER A 65 6.12 -9.61 -4.32
N VAL A 66 6.31 -8.40 -4.84
CA VAL A 66 6.55 -8.14 -6.27
C VAL A 66 8.04 -8.08 -6.67
N SER A 67 8.98 -8.38 -5.76
CA SER A 67 10.43 -8.40 -6.02
C SER A 67 11.19 -9.28 -5.00
N PRO A 68 12.29 -9.98 -5.37
CA PRO A 68 13.05 -10.81 -4.44
C PRO A 68 13.70 -10.00 -3.29
N PRO A 69 13.97 -10.63 -2.13
CA PRO A 69 14.20 -9.95 -0.86
C PRO A 69 15.69 -9.61 -0.66
N ASP A 70 16.24 -8.68 -1.43
CA ASP A 70 17.53 -8.08 -1.07
C ASP A 70 17.33 -6.87 -0.11
N PRO A 71 18.25 -6.65 0.85
CA PRO A 71 18.12 -5.61 1.86
C PRO A 71 18.18 -4.17 1.29
N ALA A 72 18.80 -3.96 0.12
CA ALA A 72 18.79 -2.66 -0.55
C ALA A 72 17.40 -2.33 -1.10
N THR A 73 16.68 -3.32 -1.63
CA THR A 73 15.27 -3.16 -2.04
C THR A 73 14.36 -2.83 -0.85
N GLN A 74 14.55 -3.47 0.31
CA GLN A 74 13.80 -3.14 1.53
C GLN A 74 14.05 -1.68 1.97
N THR A 75 15.29 -1.21 1.86
CA THR A 75 15.66 0.17 2.18
C THR A 75 15.00 1.15 1.22
N ALA A 76 15.11 0.91 -0.09
CA ALA A 76 14.46 1.72 -1.12
C ALA A 76 12.93 1.81 -0.91
N LEU A 77 12.29 0.71 -0.51
CA LEU A 77 10.86 0.66 -0.17
C LEU A 77 10.52 1.63 0.97
N ARG A 78 11.25 1.57 2.08
CA ARG A 78 11.02 2.46 3.24
C ARG A 78 11.17 3.92 2.82
N HIS A 79 12.17 4.22 1.98
CA HIS A 79 12.37 5.56 1.44
C HIS A 79 11.22 6.02 0.55
N ARG A 80 10.69 5.15 -0.34
CA ARG A 80 9.55 5.47 -1.21
C ARG A 80 8.29 5.79 -0.41
N VAL A 81 7.93 4.94 0.55
CA VAL A 81 6.77 5.19 1.43
C VAL A 81 6.96 6.47 2.25
N ALA A 82 8.17 6.71 2.77
CA ALA A 82 8.48 7.93 3.52
C ALA A 82 8.44 9.18 2.64
N ARG A 83 8.87 9.10 1.39
CA ARG A 83 8.76 10.18 0.40
C ARG A 83 7.30 10.48 0.09
N ALA A 84 6.50 9.46 -0.19
CA ALA A 84 5.08 9.62 -0.50
C ALA A 84 4.31 10.28 0.66
N LYS A 85 4.62 9.90 1.91
CA LYS A 85 4.06 10.58 3.10
C LYS A 85 4.42 12.05 3.21
N ARG A 86 5.64 12.43 2.81
CA ARG A 86 6.11 13.83 2.86
C ARG A 86 5.47 14.72 1.81
N GLY A 87 5.10 14.16 0.65
CA GLY A 87 4.43 14.90 -0.43
C GLY A 87 2.92 15.09 -0.23
N ALA A 88 2.29 14.33 0.67
CA ALA A 88 0.83 14.32 0.84
C ALA A 88 0.29 15.35 1.86
N GLY A 89 1.15 16.18 2.46
CA GLY A 89 0.79 17.10 3.55
C GLY A 89 0.94 18.59 3.20
N GLY A 90 0.52 18.99 1.99
CA GLY A 90 0.43 20.39 1.56
C GLY A 90 -1.00 20.90 1.61
#